data_AF-A0A3C1DMU8-F1
#
_entry.id   AF-A0A3C1DMU8-F1
#
_cell.length_a   1.000
_cell.length_b   1.000
_cell.length_c   1.000
_cell.angle_alpha   90.00
_cell.angle_beta   90.00
_cell.angle_gamma   90.00
#
_symmetry.space_group_name_H-M   'P 1'
#
loop_
_entity.id
_entity.type
_entity.pdbx_description
1 polymer ?
#
loop_
_entity_poly.entity_id
_entity_poly.type
_entity_poly.pdbx_seq_one_letter_code
_entity_poly.pdbx_strand_id
1 'polypeptide(L)' 'MAKASDVRPKITLACADCKERNYITKKNRRNDPDRIELNKFCPR' A
#
# COMPACT_ATOMS: atom_id res chain seq x y z
N MET A 1 -1.96 -19.07 15.65
CA MET A 1 -2.98 -18.92 14.58
C MET A 1 -2.73 -17.58 13.89
N ALA A 2 -2.31 -17.58 12.62
CA ALA A 2 -2.05 -16.33 11.89
C ALA A 2 -3.36 -15.56 11.73
N LYS A 3 -3.44 -14.33 12.25
CA LYS A 3 -4.65 -13.51 12.17
C LYS A 3 -4.94 -13.24 10.68
N ALA A 4 -6.21 -13.32 10.27
CA ALA A 4 -6.62 -13.07 8.88
C ALA A 4 -6.18 -11.69 8.34
N SER A 5 -5.87 -10.75 9.24
CA SER A 5 -5.29 -9.44 8.95
C SER A 5 -3.89 -9.49 8.32
N ASP A 6 -3.11 -10.56 8.53
CA ASP A 6 -1.75 -10.70 7.97
C ASP A 6 -1.74 -10.98 6.46
N VAL A 7 -2.82 -11.57 5.94
CA VAL A 7 -2.92 -11.91 4.50
C VAL A 7 -3.24 -10.68 3.66
N ARG A 8 -4.14 -9.81 4.15
CA ARG A 8 -4.52 -8.56 3.48
C ARG A 8 -4.27 -7.34 4.37
N PRO A 9 -2.99 -6.97 4.59
CA PRO A 9 -2.66 -5.78 5.37
C PRO A 9 -3.16 -4.50 4.67
N LYS A 10 -3.55 -3.53 5.49
CA LYS A 10 -3.69 -2.14 5.04
C LYS A 10 -2.29 -1.58 4.80
N ILE A 11 -2.05 -1.05 3.62
CA ILE A 11 -0.82 -0.37 3.24
C ILE A 11 -1.10 1.11 2.98
N THR A 12 -0.10 1.93 3.23
CA THR A 12 -0.16 3.36 2.93
C THR A 12 0.78 3.62 1.76
N LEU A 13 0.25 4.20 0.68
CA LEU A 13 1.05 4.63 -0.45
C LEU A 13 1.61 6.02 -0.15
N ALA A 14 2.89 6.19 -0.44
CA ALA A 14 3.56 7.47 -0.38
C ALA A 14 3.89 7.93 -1.81
N CYS A 15 3.67 9.20 -2.10
CA CYS A 15 4.17 9.80 -3.34
C CYS A 15 5.71 9.84 -3.33
N ALA A 16 6.35 9.62 -4.48
CA ALA A 16 7.81 9.68 -4.58
C ALA A 16 8.35 11.11 -4.44
N ASP A 17 7.64 12.10 -4.97
CA ASP A 17 8.08 13.49 -5.05
C ASP A 17 7.79 14.26 -3.76
N CYS A 18 6.52 14.32 -3.35
CA CYS A 18 6.10 15.07 -2.15
C CYS A 18 6.23 14.26 -0.85
N LYS A 19 6.53 12.95 -0.92
CA LYS A 19 6.66 12.02 0.22
C LYS A 19 5.42 11.92 1.10
N GLU A 20 4.29 12.44 0.62
CA GLU A 20 3.06 12.50 1.38
C GLU A 20 2.30 11.18 1.30
N ARG A 21 1.66 10.81 2.41
CA ARG A 21 0.96 9.54 2.59
C ARG A 21 -0.52 9.73 2.33
N ASN A 22 -0.88 9.76 1.04
CA ASN A 22 -2.20 10.23 0.61
C ASN A 22 -3.23 9.11 0.43
N TYR A 23 -2.79 7.86 0.31
CA TYR A 23 -3.70 6.74 0.01
C TYR A 23 -3.50 5.57 0.96
N ILE A 24 -4.62 5.06 1.48
CA ILE A 24 -4.65 3.80 2.24
C ILE A 24 -5.37 2.77 1.38
N THR A 25 -4.67 1.70 1.02
CA THR A 25 -5.24 0.57 0.29
C THR A 25 -4.98 -0.72 1.04
N LYS A 26 -5.54 -1.84 0.56
CA LYS A 26 -5.21 -3.17 1.07
C LYS A 26 -4.44 -3.89 -0.03
N LYS A 27 -3.34 -4.55 0.32
CA LYS A 27 -2.66 -5.47 -0.60
C LYS A 27 -2.73 -6.88 -0.09
N ASN A 28 -2.72 -7.85 -0.99
CA ASN A 28 -2.59 -9.25 -0.61
C ASN A 28 -1.11 -9.62 -0.57
N ARG A 29 -0.54 -9.80 0.62
CA ARG A 29 0.90 -10.06 0.78
C ARG A 29 1.33 -11.41 0.19
N ARG A 30 0.40 -12.34 -0.03
CA ARG A 30 0.68 -13.67 -0.63
C ARG A 30 0.83 -13.62 -2.15
N ASN A 31 0.06 -12.76 -2.81
CA ASN A 31 0.10 -12.65 -4.27
C ASN A 31 1.18 -11.65 -4.69
N ASP A 32 1.30 -10.55 -3.94
CA ASP A 32 2.20 -9.43 -4.24
C ASP A 32 3.13 -9.19 -3.03
N PRO A 33 4.17 -10.04 -2.87
CA PRO A 33 5.12 -9.91 -1.79
C PRO A 33 5.92 -8.60 -1.88
N ASP A 34 6.22 -8.16 -3.10
CA ASP A 34 7.03 -6.97 -3.39
C ASP A 34 6.35 -5.64 -3.03
N ARG A 35 7.14 -4.56 -3.08
CA ARG A 35 6.64 -3.21 -2.85
C ARG A 35 5.80 -2.79 -4.05
N ILE A 36 4.54 -2.43 -3.79
CA ILE A 36 3.62 -1.99 -4.84
C ILE A 36 3.92 -0.54 -5.20
N GLU A 37 4.13 -0.30 -6.49
CA GLU A 37 4.29 1.03 -7.08
C GLU A 37 3.07 1.31 -7.97
N LEU A 38 2.40 2.44 -7.74
CA LEU A 38 1.19 2.82 -8.48
C LEU A 38 1.28 4.30 -8.85
N ASN A 39 1.00 4.59 -10.12
CA ASN A 39 0.83 5.95 -10.61
C ASN A 39 -0.55 6.45 -10.19
N LYS A 40 -0.62 7.06 -9.00
CA LYS A 40 -1.82 7.70 -8.47
C LYS A 40 -1.69 9.22 -8.61
N PHE A 41 -2.81 9.88 -8.83
CA PHE A 41 -2.89 11.34 -8.78
C PHE A 41 -2.40 11.84 -7.41
N CYS A 42 -1.53 12.85 -7.39
CA CYS A 42 -1.18 13.57 -6.17
C CYS A 42 -1.90 14.91 -6.23
N PRO A 43 -2.71 15.28 -5.21
CA PRO A 43 -3.45 16.55 -5.20
C PRO A 43 -2.59 17.77 -4.85
N ARG A 44 -1.31 17.58 -4.54
CA ARG A 44 -0.35 18.65 -4.25
C ARG A 44 0.52 18.96 -5.45
#